data_AF-A0A7G3GDE6-F1
#
_entry.id   AF-A0A7G3GDE6-F1
#
_cell.length_a   1.000
_cell.length_b   1.000
_cell.length_c   1.000
_cell.angle_alpha   90.00
_cell.angle_beta   90.00
_cell.angle_gamma   90.00
#
_symmetry.space_group_name_H-M   'P 1'
#
loop_
_entity.id
_entity.type
_entity.pdbx_description
1 polymer ?
#
loop_
_entity_poly.entity_id
_entity_poly.type
_entity_poly.pdbx_seq_one_letter_code
_entity_poly.pdbx_strand_id
1 'polypeptide(L)'
;MQDKMEKYNEYKNISVEEFERMNIREKELMMLRQQIHMQERELDKQKSKLKEEQLSREKAIQKEMDAREKFFSEREKNLYERQREFERELQLRQVELESLRNDFENSTRRKEQELEEEKILLHLEKERYNEESRIKIETKSNDYVTQTLEILRSKEDEFHGRSKSWAAIGAFSIFCSLAFFIEVTMSSYLTAQSGISWQFIVFIVFKGVIAITMFAALAKYALIFSNAYMKEALKNADRRHAINFGKFYLESYGAAADWPQIKEAFEHWNINGDNLSSKNTKEELDITTIEKFASVIEKISKALSSSKKD
;
A
#
# COMPACT_ATOMS: atom_id res chain seq x y z
N MET A 1 -163.68 -3.13 -71.65
CA MET A 1 -163.41 -2.73 -70.26
C MET A 1 -162.88 -3.91 -69.43
N GLN A 2 -161.76 -4.53 -69.84
CA GLN A 2 -161.12 -5.62 -69.07
C GLN A 2 -159.59 -5.46 -69.01
N ASP A 3 -159.01 -4.75 -69.99
CA ASP A 3 -157.60 -4.36 -70.08
C ASP A 3 -157.12 -3.33 -69.02
N LYS A 4 -158.02 -2.88 -68.12
CA LYS A 4 -157.68 -1.99 -66.99
C LYS A 4 -157.61 -2.73 -65.63
N MET A 5 -158.05 -3.99 -65.54
CA MET A 5 -157.94 -4.78 -64.30
C MET A 5 -156.62 -5.55 -64.19
N GLU A 6 -155.98 -5.92 -65.30
CA GLU A 6 -154.69 -6.64 -65.27
C GLU A 6 -153.52 -5.76 -64.78
N LYS A 7 -153.48 -4.48 -65.16
CA LYS A 7 -152.43 -3.55 -64.70
C LYS A 7 -152.45 -3.24 -63.20
N TYR A 8 -153.59 -3.38 -62.51
CA TYR A 8 -153.66 -3.13 -61.07
C TYR A 8 -153.13 -4.31 -60.24
N ASN A 9 -153.29 -5.54 -60.72
CA ASN A 9 -152.74 -6.73 -60.04
C ASN A 9 -151.22 -6.87 -60.27
N GLU A 10 -150.70 -6.41 -61.41
CA GLU A 10 -149.26 -6.42 -61.70
C GLU A 10 -148.49 -5.42 -60.82
N TYR A 11 -149.01 -4.20 -60.62
CA TYR A 11 -148.43 -3.21 -59.69
C TYR A 11 -148.47 -3.63 -58.21
N LYS A 12 -149.50 -4.37 -57.80
CA LYS A 12 -149.62 -4.88 -56.43
C LYS A 12 -148.63 -6.02 -56.15
N ASN A 13 -148.38 -6.89 -57.13
CA ASN A 13 -147.41 -7.98 -56.97
C ASN A 13 -145.95 -7.48 -57.01
N ILE A 14 -145.64 -6.48 -57.84
CA ILE A 14 -144.30 -5.86 -57.86
C ILE A 14 -143.99 -5.16 -56.52
N SER A 15 -144.99 -4.49 -55.92
CA SER A 15 -144.87 -3.84 -54.60
C SER A 15 -144.61 -4.81 -53.43
N VAL A 16 -145.14 -6.04 -53.49
CA VAL A 16 -144.96 -7.05 -52.43
C VAL A 16 -143.61 -7.73 -52.55
N GLU A 17 -143.15 -8.02 -53.77
CA GLU A 17 -141.86 -8.66 -54.04
C GLU A 17 -140.66 -7.74 -53.75
N GLU A 18 -140.82 -6.41 -53.92
CA GLU A 18 -139.85 -5.41 -53.46
C GLU A 18 -139.80 -5.28 -51.92
N PHE A 19 -140.96 -5.39 -51.25
CA PHE A 19 -141.04 -5.35 -49.79
C PHE A 19 -140.42 -6.61 -49.13
N GLU A 20 -140.63 -7.79 -49.71
CA GLU A 20 -139.98 -9.02 -49.27
C GLU A 20 -138.47 -9.00 -49.50
N ARG A 21 -138.01 -8.50 -50.67
CA ARG A 21 -136.57 -8.27 -50.91
C ARG A 21 -135.96 -7.28 -49.93
N MET A 22 -136.68 -6.21 -49.57
CA MET A 22 -136.23 -5.27 -48.54
C MET A 22 -136.15 -5.91 -47.16
N ASN A 23 -137.14 -6.71 -46.76
CA ASN A 23 -137.14 -7.42 -45.48
C ASN A 23 -136.01 -8.45 -45.38
N ILE A 24 -135.72 -9.18 -46.47
CA ILE A 24 -134.59 -10.12 -46.52
C ILE A 24 -133.27 -9.38 -46.38
N ARG A 25 -133.11 -8.27 -47.12
CA ARG A 25 -131.90 -7.44 -47.08
C ARG A 25 -131.73 -6.75 -45.72
N GLU A 26 -132.81 -6.37 -45.06
CA GLU A 26 -132.80 -5.81 -43.70
C GLU A 26 -132.39 -6.85 -42.66
N LYS A 27 -132.86 -8.10 -42.80
CA LYS A 27 -132.38 -9.23 -41.98
C LYS A 27 -130.91 -9.57 -42.24
N GLU A 28 -130.46 -9.55 -43.50
CA GLU A 28 -129.06 -9.75 -43.86
C GLU A 28 -128.18 -8.63 -43.30
N LEU A 29 -128.62 -7.37 -43.40
CA LEU A 29 -127.94 -6.23 -42.80
C LEU A 29 -127.90 -6.30 -41.27
N MET A 30 -128.97 -6.80 -40.64
CA MET A 30 -129.02 -7.02 -39.20
C MET A 30 -128.04 -8.13 -38.77
N MET A 31 -127.98 -9.25 -39.50
CA MET A 31 -126.99 -10.30 -39.26
C MET A 31 -125.55 -9.79 -39.47
N LEU A 32 -125.30 -9.04 -40.54
CA LEU A 32 -123.99 -8.43 -40.80
C LEU A 32 -123.59 -7.45 -39.70
N ARG A 33 -124.50 -6.59 -39.23
CA ARG A 33 -124.25 -5.70 -38.08
C ARG A 33 -123.94 -6.46 -36.80
N GLN A 34 -124.66 -7.55 -36.55
CA GLN A 34 -124.42 -8.39 -35.38
C GLN A 34 -123.07 -9.10 -35.47
N GLN A 35 -122.68 -9.57 -36.65
CA GLN A 35 -121.37 -10.17 -36.90
C GLN A 35 -120.23 -9.15 -36.76
N ILE A 36 -120.41 -7.93 -37.25
CA ILE A 36 -119.47 -6.81 -37.06
C ILE A 36 -119.32 -6.50 -35.58
N HIS A 37 -120.41 -6.37 -34.82
CA HIS A 37 -120.33 -6.11 -33.39
C HIS A 37 -119.64 -7.24 -32.60
N MET A 38 -119.82 -8.49 -33.00
CA MET A 38 -119.09 -9.61 -32.40
C MET A 38 -117.59 -9.55 -32.73
N GLN A 39 -117.23 -9.23 -33.97
CA GLN A 39 -115.84 -9.04 -34.38
C GLN A 39 -115.20 -7.84 -33.69
N GLU A 40 -115.91 -6.73 -33.50
CA GLU A 40 -115.46 -5.56 -32.74
C GLU A 40 -115.16 -5.93 -31.29
N ARG A 41 -116.07 -6.67 -30.63
CA ARG A 41 -115.85 -7.14 -29.25
C ARG A 41 -114.66 -8.09 -29.15
N GLU A 42 -114.49 -8.99 -30.12
CA GLU A 42 -113.33 -9.89 -30.16
C GLU A 42 -112.03 -9.12 -30.39
N LEU A 43 -112.02 -8.15 -31.29
CA LEU A 43 -110.89 -7.26 -31.54
C LEU A 43 -110.54 -6.42 -30.31
N ASP A 44 -111.52 -5.87 -29.61
CA ASP A 44 -111.28 -5.10 -28.38
C ASP A 44 -110.76 -5.99 -27.25
N LYS A 45 -111.26 -7.23 -27.15
CA LYS A 45 -110.73 -8.23 -26.22
C LYS A 45 -109.29 -8.65 -26.58
N GLN A 46 -108.97 -8.75 -27.86
CA GLN A 46 -107.60 -9.02 -28.30
C GLN A 46 -106.68 -7.81 -28.03
N LYS A 47 -107.10 -6.59 -28.38
CA LYS A 47 -106.35 -5.35 -28.11
C LYS A 47 -106.06 -5.15 -26.63
N SER A 48 -107.05 -5.38 -25.76
CA SER A 48 -106.86 -5.26 -24.31
C SER A 48 -105.88 -6.29 -23.76
N LYS A 49 -105.99 -7.56 -24.18
CA LYS A 49 -105.00 -8.60 -23.84
C LYS A 49 -103.60 -8.24 -24.32
N LEU A 50 -103.47 -7.78 -25.57
CA LEU A 50 -102.18 -7.43 -26.17
C LEU A 50 -101.55 -6.23 -25.46
N LYS A 51 -102.37 -5.25 -25.06
CA LYS A 51 -101.93 -4.10 -24.24
C LYS A 51 -101.47 -4.51 -22.85
N GLU A 52 -102.18 -5.43 -22.20
CA GLU A 52 -101.80 -5.96 -20.88
C GLU A 52 -100.52 -6.81 -20.97
N GLU A 53 -100.37 -7.61 -22.02
CA GLU A 53 -99.15 -8.36 -22.31
C GLU A 53 -97.96 -7.42 -22.59
N GLN A 54 -98.17 -6.36 -23.38
CA GLN A 54 -97.14 -5.33 -23.60
C GLN A 54 -96.74 -4.63 -22.31
N LEU A 55 -97.71 -4.21 -21.49
CA LEU A 55 -97.45 -3.53 -20.21
C LEU A 55 -96.70 -4.44 -19.22
N SER A 56 -97.06 -5.72 -19.17
CA SER A 56 -96.37 -6.69 -18.31
C SER A 56 -94.96 -6.99 -18.78
N ARG A 57 -94.72 -7.12 -20.10
CA ARG A 57 -93.38 -7.24 -20.68
C ARG A 57 -92.54 -6.00 -20.41
N GLU A 58 -93.09 -4.80 -20.59
CA GLU A 58 -92.40 -3.53 -20.31
C GLU A 58 -92.01 -3.44 -18.83
N LYS A 59 -92.93 -3.78 -17.90
CA LYS A 59 -92.61 -3.84 -16.47
C LYS A 59 -91.54 -4.88 -16.13
N ALA A 60 -91.53 -6.03 -16.80
CA ALA A 60 -90.51 -7.05 -16.60
C ALA A 60 -89.13 -6.55 -17.09
N ILE A 61 -89.10 -5.93 -18.26
CA ILE A 61 -87.88 -5.32 -18.84
C ILE A 61 -87.37 -4.21 -17.92
N GLN A 62 -88.24 -3.34 -17.40
CA GLN A 62 -87.84 -2.27 -16.49
C GLN A 62 -87.24 -2.83 -15.19
N LYS A 63 -87.84 -3.87 -14.61
CA LYS A 63 -87.28 -4.52 -13.42
C LYS A 63 -85.91 -5.14 -13.69
N GLU A 64 -85.71 -5.73 -14.86
CA GLU A 64 -84.42 -6.30 -15.25
C GLU A 64 -83.37 -5.21 -15.47
N MET A 65 -83.75 -4.10 -16.10
CA MET A 65 -82.92 -2.90 -16.25
C MET A 65 -82.48 -2.35 -14.89
N ASP A 66 -83.42 -2.13 -13.97
CA ASP A 66 -83.12 -1.60 -12.64
C ASP A 66 -82.22 -2.56 -11.84
N ALA A 67 -82.42 -3.89 -11.99
CA ALA A 67 -81.58 -4.89 -11.35
C ALA A 67 -80.15 -4.90 -11.93
N ARG A 68 -80.01 -4.75 -13.25
CA ARG A 68 -78.71 -4.62 -13.92
C ARG A 68 -78.01 -3.34 -13.50
N GLU A 69 -78.72 -2.22 -13.44
CA GLU A 69 -78.15 -0.94 -13.02
C GLU A 69 -77.62 -1.00 -11.58
N LYS A 70 -78.38 -1.60 -10.66
CA LYS A 70 -77.90 -1.85 -9.28
C LYS A 70 -76.67 -2.75 -9.26
N PHE A 71 -76.68 -3.84 -10.02
CA PHE A 71 -75.54 -4.75 -10.11
C PHE A 71 -74.29 -4.06 -10.64
N PHE A 72 -74.43 -3.24 -11.69
CA PHE A 72 -73.31 -2.49 -12.26
C PHE A 72 -72.82 -1.41 -11.30
N SER A 73 -73.72 -0.68 -10.64
CA SER A 73 -73.37 0.34 -9.64
C SER A 73 -72.62 -0.27 -8.45
N GLU A 74 -73.07 -1.42 -7.95
CA GLU A 74 -72.40 -2.13 -6.86
C GLU A 74 -71.01 -2.65 -7.28
N ARG A 75 -70.90 -3.19 -8.50
CA ARG A 75 -69.62 -3.65 -9.05
C ARG A 75 -68.64 -2.49 -9.26
N GLU A 76 -69.11 -1.36 -9.76
CA GLU A 76 -68.30 -0.15 -9.94
C GLU A 76 -67.79 0.36 -8.60
N LYS A 77 -68.65 0.41 -7.58
CA LYS A 77 -68.27 0.78 -6.22
C LYS A 77 -67.20 -0.17 -5.65
N ASN A 78 -67.39 -1.48 -5.78
CA ASN A 78 -66.42 -2.48 -5.33
C ASN A 78 -65.07 -2.36 -6.06
N LEU A 79 -65.09 -2.08 -7.37
CA LEU A 79 -63.86 -1.84 -8.15
C LEU A 79 -63.15 -0.57 -7.68
N TYR A 80 -63.90 0.50 -7.43
CA TYR A 80 -63.34 1.76 -6.94
C TYR A 80 -62.73 1.62 -5.54
N GLU A 81 -63.41 0.91 -4.64
CA GLU A 81 -62.89 0.62 -3.29
C GLU A 81 -61.59 -0.19 -3.37
N ARG A 82 -61.56 -1.22 -4.22
CA ARG A 82 -60.37 -2.06 -4.41
C ARG A 82 -59.21 -1.30 -5.05
N GLN A 83 -59.49 -0.42 -6.03
CA GLN A 83 -58.47 0.46 -6.60
C GLN A 83 -57.88 1.38 -5.54
N ARG A 84 -58.73 1.96 -4.69
CA ARG A 84 -58.30 2.85 -3.59
C ARG A 84 -57.53 2.10 -2.49
N GLU A 85 -57.82 0.83 -2.24
CA GLU A 85 -57.03 -0.03 -1.36
C GLU A 85 -55.66 -0.31 -1.95
N PHE A 86 -55.59 -0.69 -3.23
CA PHE A 86 -54.32 -0.90 -3.92
C PHE A 86 -53.45 0.36 -3.96
N GLU A 87 -54.03 1.54 -4.23
CA GLU A 87 -53.30 2.80 -4.20
C GLU A 87 -52.72 3.10 -2.81
N ARG A 88 -53.48 2.83 -1.74
CA ARG A 88 -53.00 3.00 -0.36
C ARG A 88 -51.88 2.02 -0.02
N GLU A 89 -52.01 0.74 -0.38
CA GLU A 89 -50.97 -0.26 -0.14
C GLU A 89 -49.69 0.08 -0.90
N LEU A 90 -49.81 0.54 -2.14
CA LEU A 90 -48.67 0.99 -2.95
C LEU A 90 -47.97 2.18 -2.30
N GLN A 91 -48.72 3.17 -1.83
CA GLN A 91 -48.16 4.34 -1.13
C GLN A 91 -47.42 3.93 0.15
N LEU A 92 -48.00 3.04 0.96
CA LEU A 92 -47.36 2.55 2.17
C LEU A 92 -46.04 1.81 1.85
N ARG A 93 -46.05 0.96 0.81
CA ARG A 93 -44.84 0.28 0.35
C ARG A 93 -43.78 1.24 -0.17
N GLN A 94 -44.17 2.29 -0.90
CA GLN A 94 -43.23 3.30 -1.36
C GLN A 94 -42.57 4.03 -0.19
N VAL A 95 -43.35 4.45 0.81
CA VAL A 95 -42.81 5.10 2.01
C VAL A 95 -41.90 4.17 2.79
N GLU A 96 -42.28 2.89 2.94
CA GLU A 96 -41.43 1.88 3.59
C GLU A 96 -40.09 1.72 2.83
N LEU A 97 -40.13 1.59 1.51
CA LEU A 97 -38.93 1.48 0.67
C LEU A 97 -38.05 2.74 0.73
N GLU A 98 -38.65 3.93 0.73
CA GLU A 98 -37.92 5.19 0.87
C GLU A 98 -37.25 5.30 2.25
N SER A 99 -37.96 4.92 3.31
CA SER A 99 -37.38 4.90 4.67
C SER A 99 -36.21 3.92 4.77
N LEU A 100 -36.37 2.70 4.23
CA LEU A 100 -35.33 1.68 4.25
C LEU A 100 -34.12 2.09 3.41
N ARG A 101 -34.35 2.74 2.26
CA ARG A 101 -33.29 3.29 1.40
C ARG A 101 -32.52 4.38 2.12
N ASN A 102 -33.21 5.31 2.77
CA ASN A 102 -32.58 6.39 3.53
C ASN A 102 -31.76 5.85 4.71
N ASP A 103 -32.28 4.85 5.43
CA ASP A 103 -31.56 4.21 6.53
C ASP A 103 -30.31 3.49 6.02
N PHE A 104 -30.41 2.76 4.91
CA PHE A 104 -29.27 2.09 4.29
C PHE A 104 -28.21 3.08 3.80
N GLU A 105 -28.62 4.17 3.15
CA GLU A 105 -27.74 5.24 2.68
C GLU A 105 -27.02 5.91 3.86
N ASN A 106 -27.76 6.24 4.93
CA ASN A 106 -27.18 6.80 6.15
C ASN A 106 -26.19 5.83 6.81
N SER A 107 -26.50 4.53 6.85
CA SER A 107 -25.62 3.51 7.43
C SER A 107 -24.33 3.34 6.61
N THR A 108 -24.44 3.36 5.28
CA THR A 108 -23.30 3.28 4.37
C THR A 108 -22.42 4.50 4.52
N ARG A 109 -23.00 5.70 4.52
CA ARG A 109 -22.27 6.95 4.71
C ARG A 109 -21.52 6.99 6.03
N ARG A 110 -22.12 6.51 7.13
CA ARG A 110 -21.44 6.43 8.43
C ARG A 110 -20.22 5.51 8.39
N LYS A 111 -20.37 4.32 7.81
CA LYS A 111 -19.25 3.37 7.67
C LYS A 111 -18.14 3.91 6.77
N GLU A 112 -18.48 4.62 5.70
CA GLU A 112 -17.51 5.28 4.83
C GLU A 112 -16.73 6.37 5.57
N GLN A 113 -17.42 7.17 6.38
CA GLN A 113 -16.79 8.18 7.22
C GLN A 113 -15.85 7.56 8.26
N GLU A 114 -16.31 6.52 8.97
CA GLU A 114 -15.48 5.77 9.93
C GLU A 114 -14.23 5.17 9.25
N LEU A 115 -14.39 4.61 8.05
CA LEU A 115 -13.28 4.06 7.28
C LEU A 115 -12.27 5.13 6.84
N GLU A 116 -12.74 6.31 6.44
CA GLU A 116 -11.85 7.44 6.09
C GLU A 116 -11.09 7.96 7.31
N GLU A 117 -11.77 8.10 8.45
CA GLU A 117 -11.14 8.48 9.72
C GLU A 117 -10.07 7.46 10.14
N GLU A 118 -10.39 6.16 10.10
CA GLU A 118 -9.42 5.09 10.39
C GLU A 118 -8.23 5.11 9.43
N LYS A 119 -8.44 5.37 8.13
CA LYS A 119 -7.35 5.49 7.16
C LYS A 119 -6.43 6.66 7.48
N ILE A 120 -6.98 7.82 7.84
CA ILE A 120 -6.21 9.00 8.21
C ILE A 120 -5.40 8.71 9.48
N LEU A 121 -6.02 8.11 10.50
CA LEU A 121 -5.35 7.72 11.74
C LEU A 121 -4.22 6.72 11.48
N LEU A 122 -4.46 5.71 10.64
CA LEU A 122 -3.45 4.72 10.26
C LEU A 122 -2.28 5.38 9.53
N HIS A 123 -2.55 6.34 8.62
CA HIS A 123 -1.52 7.09 7.92
C HIS A 123 -0.67 7.91 8.89
N LEU A 124 -1.29 8.63 9.83
CA LEU A 124 -0.60 9.40 10.86
C LEU A 124 0.22 8.51 11.80
N GLU A 125 -0.31 7.35 12.20
CA GLU A 125 0.42 6.40 13.05
C GLU A 125 1.61 5.77 12.32
N LYS A 126 1.46 5.49 11.02
CA LYS A 126 2.56 5.01 10.18
C LYS A 126 3.66 6.06 10.04
N GLU A 127 3.30 7.33 9.88
CA GLU A 127 4.25 8.45 9.85
C GLU A 127 4.97 8.58 11.20
N ARG A 128 4.24 8.59 12.32
CA ARG A 128 4.82 8.62 13.67
C ARG A 128 5.77 7.45 13.93
N TYR A 129 5.37 6.24 13.55
CA TYR A 129 6.22 5.05 13.71
C TYR A 129 7.48 5.11 12.83
N ASN A 130 7.37 5.63 11.61
CA ASN A 130 8.51 5.85 10.74
C ASN A 130 9.47 6.89 11.32
N GLU A 131 8.97 7.98 11.89
CA GLU A 131 9.79 9.00 12.56
C GLU A 131 10.47 8.44 13.81
N GLU A 132 9.73 7.77 14.70
CA GLU A 132 10.29 7.16 15.90
C GLU A 132 11.34 6.09 15.58
N SER A 133 11.08 5.25 14.58
CA SER A 133 12.04 4.23 14.16
C SER A 133 13.29 4.86 13.53
N ARG A 134 13.15 5.93 12.73
CA ARG A 134 14.29 6.71 12.21
C ARG A 134 15.14 7.29 13.34
N ILE A 135 14.52 7.96 14.32
CA ILE A 135 15.24 8.54 15.48
C ILE A 135 15.96 7.45 16.30
N LYS A 136 15.30 6.30 16.53
CA LYS A 136 15.91 5.17 17.25
C LYS A 136 17.09 4.57 16.49
N ILE A 137 16.99 4.44 15.17
CA ILE A 137 18.07 3.95 14.31
C ILE A 137 19.23 4.95 14.31
N GLU A 138 18.97 6.24 14.17
CA GLU A 138 19.98 7.29 14.19
C GLU A 138 20.73 7.32 15.52
N THR A 139 20.00 7.30 16.64
CA THR A 139 20.59 7.32 17.98
C THR A 139 21.46 6.09 18.24
N LYS A 140 20.95 4.88 17.93
CA LYS A 140 21.70 3.63 18.13
C LYS A 140 22.89 3.51 17.19
N SER A 141 22.77 3.97 15.94
CA SER A 141 23.86 3.96 14.97
C SER A 141 24.96 4.93 15.39
N ASN A 142 24.61 6.16 15.78
CA ASN A 142 25.58 7.16 16.26
C ASN A 142 26.29 6.71 17.54
N ASP A 143 25.59 6.06 18.47
CA ASP A 143 26.19 5.48 19.68
C ASP A 143 27.18 4.36 19.33
N TYR A 144 26.78 3.41 18.49
CA TYR A 144 27.65 2.31 18.04
C TYR A 144 28.90 2.81 17.32
N VAL A 145 28.75 3.80 16.43
CA VAL A 145 29.87 4.40 15.69
C VAL A 145 30.80 5.15 16.65
N THR A 146 30.25 5.87 17.64
CA THR A 146 31.06 6.59 18.64
C THR A 146 31.84 5.62 19.53
N GLN A 147 31.21 4.54 20.02
CA GLN A 147 31.90 3.48 20.77
C GLN A 147 33.01 2.83 19.94
N THR A 148 32.76 2.56 18.67
CA THR A 148 33.76 1.99 17.75
C THR A 148 34.95 2.94 17.58
N LEU A 149 34.70 4.24 17.38
CA LEU A 149 35.74 5.26 17.27
C LEU A 149 36.59 5.36 18.54
N GLU A 150 35.97 5.27 19.72
CA GLU A 150 36.67 5.29 21.01
C GLU A 150 37.58 4.06 21.19
N ILE A 151 37.09 2.87 20.86
CA ILE A 151 37.88 1.63 20.89
C ILE A 151 39.09 1.74 19.95
N LEU A 152 38.88 2.22 18.72
CA LEU A 152 39.99 2.39 17.77
C LEU A 152 40.97 3.48 18.20
N ARG A 153 40.50 4.52 18.91
CA ARG A 153 41.36 5.58 19.45
C ARG A 153 42.27 5.01 20.55
N SER A 154 41.67 4.31 21.51
CA SER A 154 42.39 3.62 22.58
C SER A 154 43.44 2.66 22.02
N LYS A 155 43.11 1.92 20.95
CA LYS A 155 44.04 0.99 20.30
C LYS A 155 45.22 1.67 19.60
N GLU A 156 45.01 2.80 18.92
CA GLU A 156 46.11 3.57 18.34
C GLU A 156 47.03 4.12 19.43
N ASP A 157 46.48 4.71 20.50
CA ASP A 157 47.27 5.24 21.61
C ASP A 157 48.14 4.14 22.25
N GLU A 158 47.59 2.93 22.40
CA GLU A 158 48.30 1.74 22.87
C GLU A 158 49.47 1.38 21.94
N PHE A 159 49.26 1.36 20.62
CA PHE A 159 50.30 1.04 19.63
C PHE A 159 51.36 2.13 19.51
N HIS A 160 50.96 3.40 19.55
CA HIS A 160 51.87 4.54 19.50
C HIS A 160 52.74 4.60 20.77
N GLY A 161 52.16 4.29 21.93
CA GLY A 161 52.89 4.12 23.18
C GLY A 161 53.92 2.99 23.11
N ARG A 162 53.53 1.81 22.64
CA ARG A 162 54.46 0.67 22.46
C ARG A 162 55.57 0.98 21.45
N SER A 163 55.24 1.65 20.34
CA SER A 163 56.21 2.09 19.33
C SER A 163 57.28 2.99 19.95
N LYS A 164 56.87 4.03 20.71
CA LYS A 164 57.79 4.91 21.43
C LYS A 164 58.68 4.17 22.42
N SER A 165 58.13 3.22 23.18
CA SER A 165 58.92 2.40 24.11
C SER A 165 59.99 1.57 23.40
N TRP A 166 59.64 0.92 22.29
CA TRP A 166 60.61 0.15 21.49
C TRP A 166 61.64 1.04 20.81
N ALA A 167 61.26 2.22 20.31
CA ALA A 167 62.20 3.21 19.78
C ALA A 167 63.19 3.68 20.87
N ALA A 168 62.71 3.95 22.08
CA ALA A 168 63.53 4.35 23.21
C ALA A 168 64.53 3.25 23.61
N ILE A 169 64.09 1.98 23.64
CA ILE A 169 64.98 0.82 23.89
C ILE A 169 66.05 0.71 22.79
N GLY A 170 65.67 0.91 21.52
CA GLY A 170 66.61 0.91 20.40
C GLY A 170 67.67 2.03 20.52
N ALA A 171 67.24 3.24 20.83
CA ALA A 171 68.14 4.38 21.05
C ALA A 171 69.05 4.17 22.26
N PHE A 172 68.51 3.64 23.36
CA PHE A 172 69.28 3.31 24.56
C PHE A 172 70.32 2.22 24.28
N SER A 173 69.99 1.20 23.48
CA SER A 173 70.94 0.16 23.05
C SER A 173 72.15 0.73 22.31
N ILE A 174 71.94 1.75 21.45
CA ILE A 174 73.03 2.45 20.77
C ILE A 174 73.90 3.19 21.78
N PHE A 175 73.30 3.93 22.71
CA PHE A 175 74.04 4.63 23.77
C PHE A 175 74.85 3.66 24.65
N CYS A 176 74.26 2.53 25.05
CA CYS A 176 74.96 1.48 25.79
C CYS A 176 76.12 0.87 25.02
N SER A 177 75.97 0.66 23.70
CA SER A 177 77.07 0.17 22.85
C SER A 177 78.26 1.13 22.83
N LEU A 178 78.00 2.44 22.79
CA LEU A 178 79.03 3.48 22.83
C LEU A 178 79.70 3.53 24.22
N ALA A 179 78.92 3.49 25.30
CA ALA A 179 79.45 3.45 26.66
C ALA A 179 80.32 2.20 26.89
N PHE A 180 79.88 1.03 26.43
CA PHE A 180 80.64 -0.21 26.49
C PHE A 180 81.95 -0.10 25.69
N PHE A 181 81.92 0.51 24.49
CA PHE A 181 83.12 0.73 23.70
C PHE A 181 84.14 1.64 24.43
N ILE A 182 83.66 2.71 25.07
CA ILE A 182 84.50 3.60 25.88
C ILE A 182 85.10 2.86 27.08
N GLU A 183 84.29 2.07 27.81
CA GLU A 183 84.74 1.28 28.95
C GLU A 183 85.83 0.26 28.54
N VAL A 184 85.60 -0.47 27.44
CA VAL A 184 86.58 -1.42 26.90
C VAL A 184 87.85 -0.70 26.49
N THR A 185 87.77 0.48 25.89
CA THR A 185 88.94 1.28 25.48
C THR A 185 89.74 1.76 26.70
N MET A 186 89.07 2.29 27.73
CA MET A 186 89.71 2.78 28.96
C MET A 186 90.34 1.66 29.79
N SER A 187 89.64 0.54 29.97
CA SER A 187 90.18 -0.64 30.67
C SER A 187 91.36 -1.25 29.92
N SER A 188 91.32 -1.27 28.59
CA SER A 188 92.43 -1.73 27.76
C SER A 188 93.65 -0.81 27.87
N TYR A 189 93.46 0.51 27.93
CA TYR A 189 94.55 1.49 28.13
C TYR A 189 95.25 1.31 29.48
N LEU A 190 94.48 1.16 30.56
CA LEU A 190 95.02 0.92 31.91
C LEU A 190 95.78 -0.41 32.00
N THR A 191 95.26 -1.46 31.37
CA THR A 191 95.87 -2.79 31.38
C THR A 191 97.10 -2.87 30.47
N ALA A 192 97.14 -2.12 29.37
CA ALA A 192 98.27 -2.08 28.43
C ALA A 192 99.59 -1.64 29.08
N GLN A 193 99.54 -0.89 30.19
CA GLN A 193 100.71 -0.47 30.96
C GLN A 193 101.41 -1.66 31.68
N SER A 194 100.75 -2.82 31.80
CA SER A 194 101.28 -4.04 32.45
C SER A 194 101.89 -5.06 31.48
N GLY A 195 101.99 -4.72 30.18
CA GLY A 195 102.55 -5.57 29.13
C GLY A 195 101.47 -6.23 28.27
N ILE A 196 101.56 -6.07 26.95
CA ILE A 196 100.54 -6.52 26.01
C ILE A 196 100.93 -7.89 25.44
N SER A 197 100.12 -8.90 25.74
CA SER A 197 100.21 -10.24 25.16
C SER A 197 99.34 -10.33 23.89
N TRP A 198 99.77 -11.04 22.84
CA TRP A 198 98.99 -11.23 21.62
C TRP A 198 97.61 -11.86 21.90
N GLN A 199 97.56 -12.80 22.84
CA GLN A 199 96.34 -13.45 23.32
C GLN A 199 95.33 -12.45 23.89
N PHE A 200 95.79 -11.38 24.55
CA PHE A 200 94.97 -10.33 25.13
C PHE A 200 94.33 -9.45 24.04
N ILE A 201 95.06 -9.13 22.98
CA ILE A 201 94.53 -8.37 21.82
C ILE A 201 93.40 -9.16 21.15
N VAL A 202 93.62 -10.45 20.88
CA VAL A 202 92.61 -11.31 20.25
C VAL A 202 91.36 -11.42 21.14
N PHE A 203 91.53 -11.54 22.45
CA PHE A 203 90.41 -11.59 23.41
C PHE A 203 89.58 -10.30 23.42
N ILE A 204 90.21 -9.11 23.43
CA ILE A 204 89.50 -7.82 23.39
C ILE A 204 88.73 -7.65 22.08
N VAL A 205 89.35 -7.95 20.95
CA VAL A 205 88.69 -7.84 19.63
C VAL A 205 87.47 -8.76 19.56
N PHE A 206 87.62 -10.02 19.99
CA PHE A 206 86.50 -10.97 19.99
C PHE A 206 85.35 -10.54 20.90
N LYS A 207 85.66 -10.09 22.12
CA LYS A 207 84.68 -9.54 23.07
C LYS A 207 83.97 -8.31 22.52
N GLY A 208 84.72 -7.40 21.88
CA GLY A 208 84.20 -6.19 21.26
C GLY A 208 83.26 -6.50 20.10
N VAL A 209 83.66 -7.41 19.18
CA VAL A 209 82.82 -7.85 18.06
C VAL A 209 81.51 -8.41 18.59
N ILE A 210 81.53 -9.38 19.51
CA ILE A 210 80.31 -9.99 20.06
C ILE A 210 79.39 -8.96 20.69
N ALA A 211 79.93 -8.04 21.50
CA ALA A 211 79.13 -7.01 22.16
C ALA A 211 78.49 -6.06 21.14
N ILE A 212 79.24 -5.63 20.12
CA ILE A 212 78.72 -4.75 19.07
C ILE A 212 77.63 -5.47 18.26
N THR A 213 77.82 -6.74 17.86
CA THR A 213 76.76 -7.48 17.14
C THR A 213 75.51 -7.67 17.99
N MET A 214 75.67 -7.90 19.29
CA MET A 214 74.54 -8.07 20.21
C MET A 214 73.73 -6.77 20.37
N PHE A 215 74.39 -5.64 20.62
CA PHE A 215 73.71 -4.34 20.72
C PHE A 215 73.13 -3.87 19.38
N ALA A 216 73.82 -4.15 18.27
CA ALA A 216 73.31 -3.86 16.92
C ALA A 216 72.07 -4.70 16.59
N ALA A 217 72.07 -5.99 16.95
CA ALA A 217 70.90 -6.85 16.79
C ALA A 217 69.74 -6.35 17.65
N LEU A 218 69.99 -6.00 18.92
CA LEU A 218 68.96 -5.47 19.81
C LEU A 218 68.37 -4.16 19.28
N ALA A 219 69.21 -3.22 18.84
CA ALA A 219 68.77 -1.97 18.22
C ALA A 219 67.95 -2.23 16.95
N LYS A 220 68.39 -3.17 16.09
CA LYS A 220 67.68 -3.56 14.87
C LYS A 220 66.28 -4.09 15.19
N TYR A 221 66.16 -5.06 16.10
CA TYR A 221 64.87 -5.63 16.44
C TYR A 221 63.95 -4.59 17.09
N ALA A 222 64.47 -3.76 17.99
CA ALA A 222 63.71 -2.69 18.63
C ALA A 222 63.16 -1.68 17.61
N LEU A 223 63.95 -1.29 16.60
CA LEU A 223 63.50 -0.40 15.52
C LEU A 223 62.49 -1.06 14.57
N ILE A 224 62.66 -2.35 14.25
CA ILE A 224 61.69 -3.10 13.44
C ILE A 224 60.34 -3.18 14.15
N PHE A 225 60.32 -3.52 15.44
CA PHE A 225 59.08 -3.56 16.23
C PHE A 225 58.45 -2.17 16.35
N SER A 226 59.26 -1.14 16.62
CA SER A 226 58.79 0.25 16.66
C SER A 226 58.07 0.64 15.36
N ASN A 227 58.69 0.35 14.20
CA ASN A 227 58.11 0.65 12.89
C ASN A 227 56.86 -0.18 12.59
N ALA A 228 56.83 -1.46 12.99
CA ALA A 228 55.64 -2.30 12.83
C ALA A 228 54.44 -1.77 13.63
N TYR A 229 54.65 -1.40 14.90
CA TYR A 229 53.61 -0.79 15.73
C TYR A 229 53.18 0.60 15.22
N MET A 230 54.11 1.38 14.66
CA MET A 230 53.77 2.67 14.04
C MET A 230 52.90 2.51 12.80
N LYS A 231 53.21 1.54 11.93
CA LYS A 231 52.40 1.22 10.75
C LYS A 231 50.98 0.77 11.13
N GLU A 232 50.85 -0.05 12.17
CA GLU A 232 49.55 -0.50 12.66
C GLU A 232 48.75 0.65 13.31
N ALA A 233 49.43 1.56 14.02
CA ALA A 233 48.80 2.79 14.54
C ALA A 233 48.26 3.66 13.40
N LEU A 234 49.04 3.88 12.34
CA LEU A 234 48.62 4.66 11.17
C LEU A 234 47.43 4.00 10.45
N LYS A 235 47.46 2.67 10.29
CA LYS A 235 46.33 1.92 9.70
C LYS A 235 45.05 2.06 10.53
N ASN A 236 45.16 2.07 11.85
CA ASN A 236 44.02 2.32 12.73
C ASN A 236 43.55 3.79 12.66
N ALA A 237 44.46 4.74 12.48
CA ALA A 237 44.12 6.14 12.24
C ALA A 237 43.33 6.32 10.93
N ASP A 238 43.78 5.69 9.84
CA ASP A 238 43.07 5.68 8.56
C ASP A 238 41.70 5.01 8.68
N ARG A 239 41.59 3.89 9.42
CA ARG A 239 40.30 3.24 9.71
C ARG A 239 39.35 4.10 10.51
N ARG A 240 39.84 4.88 11.47
CA ARG A 240 38.99 5.85 12.18
C ARG A 240 38.60 7.02 11.31
N HIS A 241 39.53 7.54 10.51
CA HIS A 241 39.26 8.64 9.61
C HIS A 241 38.25 8.27 8.56
N ALA A 242 38.34 7.03 8.05
CA ALA A 242 37.25 6.35 7.40
C ALA A 242 36.06 6.43 8.34
N ILE A 243 35.92 5.62 9.41
CA ILE A 243 34.73 5.49 10.29
C ILE A 243 34.05 6.83 10.73
N ASN A 244 34.80 7.92 10.82
CA ASN A 244 34.27 9.25 11.13
C ASN A 244 33.51 9.91 9.95
N PHE A 245 33.87 9.64 8.69
CA PHE A 245 33.17 10.19 7.52
C PHE A 245 31.75 9.66 7.34
N GLY A 246 31.53 8.37 7.45
CA GLY A 246 30.22 7.73 7.48
C GLY A 246 29.41 8.06 8.72
N LYS A 247 30.05 8.37 9.88
CA LYS A 247 29.36 9.03 10.99
C LYS A 247 28.79 10.38 10.53
N PHE A 248 29.64 11.23 9.95
CA PHE A 248 29.24 12.52 9.40
C PHE A 248 28.16 12.37 8.31
N TYR A 249 28.24 11.36 7.44
CA TYR A 249 27.25 11.10 6.40
C TYR A 249 25.89 10.70 6.99
N LEU A 250 25.88 9.84 8.02
CA LEU A 250 24.65 9.48 8.73
C LEU A 250 24.03 10.69 9.46
N GLU A 251 24.85 11.53 10.10
CA GLU A 251 24.36 12.76 10.75
C GLU A 251 23.87 13.80 9.73
N SER A 252 24.48 13.88 8.55
CA SER A 252 24.13 14.87 7.51
C SER A 252 22.94 14.44 6.65
N TYR A 253 22.81 13.14 6.38
CA TYR A 253 21.87 12.61 5.38
C TYR A 253 20.95 11.50 5.92
N GLY A 254 21.13 11.02 7.15
CA GLY A 254 20.34 9.90 7.72
C GLY A 254 18.84 10.16 7.80
N ALA A 255 18.41 11.43 7.86
CA ALA A 255 17.00 11.81 7.84
C ALA A 255 16.35 11.80 6.44
N ALA A 256 17.14 11.84 5.34
CA ALA A 256 16.63 11.98 3.97
C ALA A 256 17.13 10.89 2.99
N ALA A 257 18.14 10.11 3.36
CA ALA A 257 18.75 9.11 2.49
C ALA A 257 18.03 7.77 2.57
N ASP A 258 17.80 7.17 1.40
CA ASP A 258 17.23 5.83 1.28
C ASP A 258 18.29 4.78 1.66
N TRP A 259 17.90 3.74 2.39
CA TRP A 259 18.81 2.70 2.91
C TRP A 259 19.77 2.08 1.87
N PRO A 260 19.38 1.89 0.58
CA PRO A 260 20.29 1.42 -0.46
C PRO A 260 21.47 2.35 -0.72
N GLN A 261 21.26 3.67 -0.67
CA GLN A 261 22.30 4.68 -0.92
C GLN A 261 23.30 4.74 0.24
N ILE A 262 22.79 4.60 1.47
CA ILE A 262 23.64 4.49 2.66
C ILE A 262 24.49 3.21 2.55
N LYS A 263 23.90 2.08 2.16
CA LYS A 263 24.64 0.82 2.00
C LYS A 263 25.75 0.91 0.95
N GLU A 264 25.47 1.51 -0.22
CA GLU A 264 26.45 1.71 -1.30
C GLU A 264 27.61 2.63 -0.85
N ALA A 265 27.30 3.73 -0.15
CA ALA A 265 28.32 4.62 0.40
C ALA A 265 29.21 3.94 1.46
N PHE A 266 28.63 3.09 2.32
CA PHE A 266 29.36 2.34 3.33
C PHE A 266 30.17 1.17 2.75
N GLU A 267 29.74 0.58 1.62
CA GLU A 267 30.45 -0.49 0.92
C GLU A 267 31.79 0.00 0.36
N HIS A 268 31.82 1.22 -0.20
CA HIS A 268 33.04 1.85 -0.72
C HIS A 268 33.93 2.49 0.35
N TRP A 269 33.49 2.51 1.59
CA TRP A 269 34.21 3.15 2.67
C TRP A 269 35.06 2.19 3.50
N ASN A 270 34.64 0.92 3.56
CA ASN A 270 35.44 -0.18 4.07
C ASN A 270 36.54 -0.61 3.08
N ILE A 271 37.08 0.31 2.27
CA ILE A 271 38.29 0.04 1.49
C ILE A 271 39.38 -0.20 2.53
N ASN A 272 39.64 -1.49 2.79
CA ASN A 272 40.86 -2.01 3.38
C ASN A 272 41.99 -1.05 3.00
N GLY A 273 42.69 -0.52 4.00
CA GLY A 273 43.84 0.39 3.86
C GLY A 273 45.04 -0.23 3.14
N ASP A 274 44.79 -0.94 2.04
CA ASP A 274 45.69 -1.75 1.25
C ASP A 274 45.80 -1.24 -0.19
N ASN A 275 45.16 -0.12 -0.57
CA ASN A 275 45.10 0.28 -1.98
C ASN A 275 45.63 1.68 -2.35
N LEU A 276 46.10 2.52 -1.42
CA LEU A 276 46.77 3.78 -1.82
C LEU A 276 48.12 4.10 -1.17
N SER A 277 48.51 3.47 -0.06
CA SER A 277 49.86 3.63 0.52
C SER A 277 50.71 2.34 0.51
N SER A 278 50.10 1.19 0.28
CA SER A 278 50.79 -0.12 0.21
C SER A 278 51.52 -0.33 -1.12
N LYS A 279 51.13 0.36 -2.21
CA LYS A 279 51.79 0.23 -3.51
C LYS A 279 53.20 0.82 -3.54
N ASN A 280 53.53 1.68 -2.57
CA ASN A 280 54.88 2.22 -2.36
C ASN A 280 55.61 1.61 -1.15
N THR A 281 55.04 0.59 -0.49
CA THR A 281 55.71 -0.09 0.64
C THR A 281 56.02 -1.56 0.35
N LYS A 282 56.13 -1.91 -0.94
CA LYS A 282 56.99 -2.98 -1.43
C LYS A 282 58.33 -2.43 -1.93
N GLU A 283 58.69 -1.20 -1.57
CA GLU A 283 60.09 -0.83 -1.50
C GLU A 283 60.65 -1.52 -0.25
N GLU A 284 61.44 -2.56 -0.53
CA GLU A 284 62.55 -3.02 0.31
C GLU A 284 62.94 -1.98 1.35
N LEU A 285 63.01 -2.39 2.61
CA LEU A 285 63.83 -1.68 3.58
C LEU A 285 65.18 -1.43 2.94
N ASP A 286 65.35 -0.17 2.54
CA ASP A 286 66.27 0.32 1.54
C ASP A 286 67.65 -0.28 1.77
N ILE A 287 67.99 -1.28 0.94
CA ILE A 287 69.32 -1.92 0.89
C ILE A 287 70.39 -0.83 0.75
N THR A 288 70.06 0.36 0.23
CA THR A 288 70.97 1.49 0.16
C THR A 288 71.38 2.05 1.54
N THR A 289 70.56 1.93 2.59
CA THR A 289 70.98 2.29 3.96
C THR A 289 71.95 1.26 4.54
N ILE A 290 71.76 -0.01 4.19
CA ILE A 290 72.64 -1.13 4.57
C ILE A 290 73.95 -1.06 3.78
N GLU A 291 73.92 -0.72 2.50
CA GLU A 291 75.09 -0.45 1.66
C GLU A 291 75.84 0.80 2.13
N LYS A 292 75.14 1.83 2.61
CA LYS A 292 75.78 3.00 3.23
C LYS A 292 76.51 2.63 4.52
N PHE A 293 75.93 1.78 5.37
CA PHE A 293 76.62 1.28 6.56
C PHE A 293 77.75 0.30 6.24
N ALA A 294 77.53 -0.62 5.30
CA ALA A 294 78.55 -1.56 4.84
C ALA A 294 79.73 -0.84 4.17
N SER A 295 79.47 0.18 3.36
CA SER A 295 80.51 1.01 2.74
C SER A 295 81.24 1.89 3.74
N VAL A 296 80.59 2.33 4.83
CA VAL A 296 81.29 3.00 5.94
C VAL A 296 82.20 2.02 6.68
N ILE A 297 81.74 0.81 6.97
CA ILE A 297 82.56 -0.25 7.58
C ILE A 297 83.74 -0.63 6.67
N GLU A 298 83.50 -0.72 5.36
CA GLU A 298 84.52 -1.04 4.36
C GLU A 298 85.54 0.09 4.21
N LYS A 299 85.10 1.36 4.26
CA LYS A 299 85.99 2.54 4.29
C LYS A 299 86.83 2.60 5.56
N ILE A 300 86.26 2.27 6.72
CA ILE A 300 86.99 2.18 7.99
C ILE A 300 88.03 1.04 7.93
N SER A 301 87.65 -0.12 7.37
CA SER A 301 88.56 -1.26 7.16
C SER A 301 89.72 -0.93 6.21
N LYS A 302 89.42 -0.22 5.10
CA LYS A 302 90.44 0.26 4.15
C LYS A 302 91.36 1.31 4.78
N ALA A 303 90.83 2.25 5.56
CA ALA A 303 91.64 3.24 6.29
C ALA A 303 92.54 2.59 7.36
N LEU A 304 92.06 1.55 8.04
CA LEU A 304 92.87 0.78 9.01
C LEU A 304 94.00 -0.01 8.34
N SER A 305 93.77 -0.54 7.14
CA SER A 305 94.77 -1.33 6.39
C SER A 305 95.80 -0.47 5.65
N SER A 306 95.45 0.76 5.24
CA SER A 306 96.40 1.71 4.64
C SER A 306 97.35 2.32 5.68
N SER A 307 96.93 2.47 6.94
CA SER A 307 97.78 2.96 8.03
C SER A 307 98.87 1.98 8.48
N LYS A 308 98.89 0.75 7.95
CA LYS A 308 99.86 -0.31 8.31
C LYS A 308 101.02 -0.44 7.30
N LYS A 309 101.13 0.50 6.36
CA LYS A 309 102.13 0.47 5.27
C LYS A 309 103.16 1.61 5.30
N ASP A 310 103.13 2.45 6.33
CA ASP A 310 104.20 3.41 6.65
C ASP A 310 104.92 2.96 7.93
#